data_AF-A0A948GY87-F1
#
_entry.id   AF-A0A948GY87-F1
#
_cell.length_a   1.000
_cell.length_b   1.000
_cell.length_c   1.000
_cell.angle_alpha   90.00
_cell.angle_beta   90.00
_cell.angle_gamma   90.00
#
_symmetry.space_group_name_H-M   'P 1'
#
loop_
_entity.id
_entity.type
_entity.pdbx_description
1 polymer ?
#
loop_
_entity_poly.entity_id
_entity_poly.type
_entity_poly.pdbx_seq_one_letter_code
_entity_poly.pdbx_strand_id
1 'polypeptide(L)'
;TGGLPRVAELFEARKPKDPAVISEIDGFVEFGESRKGQRVIVIKSPTGMQKEYTIPHGKHPNVYKGDRVMAGQQLTDGPVVLQDILRVCGDKVLQEYLVNEVQEVYRLQGVNINDKHIEIIIRQMLKKIRIEDPGDTEFLAMQQVDKWKFQKENARIIKKDGKPAQATPLLLGITKASLTTESFMSAASFQETTRVLTEAATSGKRDELFGLKENIIVGHLIPAGTGFRAHRDIELTKKE
;
A
#
# COMPACT_ATOMS: atom_id res chain seq x y z
N THR A 1 16.06 -8.28 -13.05
CA THR A 1 15.74 -7.34 -14.15
C THR A 1 16.31 -5.99 -13.78
N GLY A 2 17.19 -5.41 -14.60
CA GLY A 2 17.80 -4.10 -14.32
C GLY A 2 17.11 -2.96 -15.09
N GLY A 3 17.32 -1.72 -14.63
CA GLY A 3 16.87 -0.50 -15.31
C GLY A 3 15.39 -0.15 -15.15
N LEU A 4 14.88 0.69 -16.06
CA LEU A 4 13.54 1.29 -15.98
C LEU A 4 12.36 0.28 -15.79
N PRO A 5 12.35 -0.92 -16.42
CA PRO A 5 11.29 -1.89 -16.18
C PRO A 5 11.18 -2.34 -14.72
N ARG A 6 12.31 -2.42 -14.01
CA ARG A 6 12.33 -2.77 -12.58
C ARG A 6 11.69 -1.69 -11.72
N VAL A 7 11.95 -0.43 -12.03
CA VAL A 7 11.32 0.72 -11.35
C VAL A 7 9.80 0.68 -11.56
N ALA A 8 9.35 0.40 -12.79
CA ALA A 8 7.94 0.25 -13.09
C ALA A 8 7.29 -0.93 -12.35
N GLU A 9 7.97 -2.08 -12.24
CA GLU A 9 7.50 -3.23 -11.44
C GLU A 9 7.30 -2.86 -9.96
N LEU A 10 8.24 -2.11 -9.39
CA LEU A 10 8.17 -1.65 -7.99
C LEU A 10 7.01 -0.67 -7.78
N PHE A 11 6.88 0.35 -8.62
CA PHE A 11 5.78 1.33 -8.51
C PHE A 11 4.40 0.75 -8.84
N GLU A 12 4.32 -0.29 -9.64
CA GLU A 12 3.07 -1.03 -9.86
C GLU A 12 2.81 -2.10 -8.79
N ALA A 13 3.67 -2.21 -7.78
CA ALA A 13 3.60 -3.19 -6.70
C ALA A 13 3.38 -4.63 -7.21
N ARG A 14 4.00 -4.96 -8.36
CA ARG A 14 3.81 -6.25 -9.03
C ARG A 14 4.47 -7.37 -8.22
N LYS A 15 3.77 -8.50 -8.10
CA LYS A 15 4.35 -9.70 -7.48
C LYS A 15 5.50 -10.23 -8.36
N PRO A 16 6.71 -10.44 -7.81
CA PRO A 16 7.81 -11.04 -8.55
C PRO A 16 7.47 -12.47 -9.03
N LYS A 17 8.10 -12.90 -10.12
CA LYS A 17 7.89 -14.26 -10.68
C LYS A 17 8.38 -15.36 -9.74
N ASP A 18 9.51 -15.13 -9.10
CA ASP A 18 10.14 -16.11 -8.20
C ASP A 18 10.41 -15.50 -6.81
N PRO A 19 9.37 -15.30 -5.98
CA PRO A 19 9.49 -14.54 -4.75
C PRO A 19 10.29 -15.27 -3.67
N ALA A 20 11.02 -14.52 -2.86
CA ALA A 20 11.58 -15.01 -1.60
C ALA A 20 10.47 -15.22 -0.57
N VAL A 21 10.63 -16.24 0.27
CA VAL A 21 9.80 -16.46 1.45
C VAL A 21 10.41 -15.70 2.62
N ILE A 22 9.62 -14.90 3.33
CA ILE A 22 10.03 -14.20 4.55
C ILE A 22 9.40 -14.82 5.79
N SER A 23 10.08 -14.73 6.92
CA SER A 23 9.49 -15.09 8.21
C SER A 23 8.45 -14.04 8.61
N GLU A 24 7.32 -14.47 9.17
CA GLU A 24 6.27 -13.58 9.71
C GLU A 24 6.40 -13.38 11.22
N ILE A 25 7.22 -14.21 11.88
CA ILE A 25 7.41 -14.20 13.33
C ILE A 25 8.89 -14.27 13.68
N ASP A 26 9.25 -13.72 14.83
CA ASP A 26 10.56 -13.91 15.43
C ASP A 26 10.65 -15.31 16.05
N GLY A 27 11.78 -15.99 15.87
CA GLY A 27 11.96 -17.31 16.45
C GLY A 27 13.22 -18.04 16.03
N PHE A 28 13.23 -19.35 16.32
CA PHE A 28 14.29 -20.27 15.92
C PHE A 28 13.83 -21.17 14.79
N VAL A 29 14.75 -21.44 13.87
CA VAL A 29 14.50 -22.25 12.67
C VAL A 29 14.57 -23.74 13.01
N GLU A 30 13.52 -24.47 12.66
CA GLU A 30 13.49 -25.93 12.60
C GLU A 30 13.12 -26.40 11.20
N PHE A 31 13.66 -27.55 10.78
CA PHE A 31 13.22 -28.20 9.55
C PHE A 31 12.16 -29.25 9.88
N GLY A 32 11.00 -29.13 9.23
CA GLY A 32 9.92 -30.10 9.30
C GLY A 32 10.09 -31.23 8.28
N GLU A 33 9.12 -32.15 8.26
CA GLU A 33 9.09 -33.23 7.27
C GLU A 33 8.80 -32.68 5.87
N SER A 34 9.56 -33.16 4.88
CA SER A 34 9.36 -32.78 3.48
C SER A 34 8.02 -33.31 2.97
N ARG A 35 7.12 -32.40 2.57
CA ARG A 35 5.82 -32.75 1.98
C ARG A 35 5.89 -32.67 0.47
N LYS A 36 5.61 -33.77 -0.23
CA LYS A 36 5.64 -33.84 -1.71
C LYS A 36 6.97 -33.32 -2.31
N GLY A 37 8.06 -33.61 -1.61
CA GLY A 37 9.43 -33.18 -1.93
C GLY A 37 9.74 -31.69 -1.71
N GLN A 38 8.77 -30.88 -1.27
CA GLN A 38 9.02 -29.51 -0.82
C GLN A 38 9.57 -29.53 0.61
N ARG A 39 10.60 -28.73 0.86
CA ARG A 39 11.18 -28.58 2.20
C ARG A 39 10.27 -27.67 3.03
N VAL A 40 10.07 -28.03 4.30
CA VAL A 40 9.28 -27.22 5.23
C VAL A 40 10.22 -26.63 6.29
N ILE A 41 10.19 -25.31 6.43
CA ILE A 41 10.80 -24.61 7.57
C ILE A 41 9.70 -24.30 8.57
N VAL A 42 9.93 -24.61 9.84
CA VAL A 42 9.07 -24.23 10.95
C VAL A 42 9.82 -23.22 11.79
N ILE A 43 9.27 -22.02 11.95
CA ILE A 43 9.80 -21.03 12.88
C ILE A 43 9.04 -21.15 14.18
N LYS A 44 9.76 -21.36 15.28
CA LYS A 44 9.19 -21.43 16.63
C LYS A 44 9.60 -20.19 17.43
N SER A 45 8.61 -19.41 17.84
CA SER A 45 8.82 -18.27 18.71
C SER A 45 8.98 -18.73 20.17
N PRO A 46 9.78 -18.03 21.00
CA PRO A 46 9.87 -18.30 22.43
C PRO A 46 8.53 -18.21 23.17
N THR A 47 7.54 -17.52 22.58
CA THR A 47 6.17 -17.38 23.12
C THR A 47 5.29 -18.60 22.88
N GLY A 48 5.79 -19.64 22.19
CA GLY A 48 5.05 -20.86 21.85
C GLY A 48 4.29 -20.78 20.53
N MET A 49 4.28 -19.63 19.85
CA MET A 49 3.75 -19.53 18.49
C MET A 49 4.68 -20.23 17.50
N GLN A 50 4.11 -21.01 16.58
CA GLN A 50 4.87 -21.63 15.50
C GLN A 50 4.23 -21.33 14.14
N LYS A 51 5.06 -21.14 13.13
CA LYS A 51 4.60 -20.94 11.75
C LYS A 51 5.39 -21.77 10.76
N GLU A 52 4.67 -22.48 9.91
CA GLU A 52 5.25 -23.34 8.86
C GLU A 52 5.36 -22.58 7.54
N TYR A 53 6.50 -22.72 6.87
CA TYR A 53 6.85 -22.14 5.59
C TYR A 53 7.28 -23.23 4.63
N THR A 54 6.60 -23.36 3.51
CA THR A 54 6.94 -24.33 2.47
C THR A 54 7.87 -23.70 1.44
N ILE A 55 9.04 -24.29 1.25
CA ILE A 55 10.01 -23.87 0.24
C ILE A 55 9.73 -24.62 -1.07
N PRO A 56 9.51 -23.90 -2.19
CA PRO A 56 9.37 -24.51 -3.49
C PRO A 56 10.58 -25.35 -3.91
N HIS A 57 10.34 -26.32 -4.78
CA HIS A 57 11.38 -27.14 -5.40
C HIS A 57 12.41 -26.26 -6.12
N GLY A 58 13.70 -26.57 -5.96
CA GLY A 58 14.81 -25.86 -6.62
C GLY A 58 15.32 -24.62 -5.88
N LYS A 59 14.65 -24.15 -4.82
CA LYS A 59 15.16 -23.06 -3.98
C LYS A 59 15.97 -23.56 -2.80
N HIS A 60 17.07 -22.87 -2.50
CA HIS A 60 17.89 -23.12 -1.33
C HIS A 60 17.46 -22.20 -0.17
N PRO A 61 17.34 -22.74 1.06
CA PRO A 61 17.16 -21.92 2.24
C PRO A 61 18.46 -21.19 2.60
N ASN A 62 18.32 -19.94 3.06
CA ASN A 62 19.43 -19.09 3.50
C ASN A 62 19.72 -19.24 5.00
N VAL A 63 18.97 -20.11 5.67
CA VAL A 63 18.98 -20.29 7.12
C VAL A 63 19.29 -21.75 7.48
N TYR A 64 19.95 -21.94 8.61
CA TYR A 64 20.29 -23.24 9.18
C TYR A 64 19.41 -23.58 10.38
N LYS A 65 19.38 -24.87 10.74
CA LYS A 65 18.63 -25.34 11.90
C LYS A 65 19.22 -24.72 13.17
N GLY A 66 18.37 -24.11 13.99
CA GLY A 66 18.78 -23.43 15.23
C GLY A 66 19.13 -21.96 15.05
N ASP A 67 19.14 -21.44 13.82
CA ASP A 67 19.35 -20.00 13.59
C ASP A 67 18.19 -19.20 14.19
N ARG A 68 18.53 -18.03 14.74
CA ARG A 68 17.55 -17.04 15.18
C ARG A 68 17.17 -16.17 14.00
N VAL A 69 15.89 -16.12 13.68
CA VAL A 69 15.34 -15.27 12.62
C VAL A 69 14.43 -14.20 13.19
N MET A 70 14.44 -13.03 12.55
CA MET A 70 13.51 -11.94 12.85
C MET A 70 12.33 -11.94 11.87
N ALA A 71 11.20 -11.39 12.29
CA ALA A 71 10.06 -11.11 11.43
C ALA A 71 10.51 -10.20 10.27
N GLY A 72 10.17 -10.59 9.05
CA GLY A 72 10.60 -9.96 7.80
C GLY A 72 11.88 -10.52 7.20
N GLN A 73 12.64 -11.34 7.93
CA GLN A 73 13.87 -11.92 7.41
C GLN A 73 13.60 -12.93 6.29
N GLN A 74 14.34 -12.82 5.20
CA GLN A 74 14.26 -13.76 4.09
C GLN A 74 14.79 -15.14 4.50
N LEU A 75 13.99 -16.17 4.26
CA LEU A 75 14.33 -17.58 4.48
C LEU A 75 14.93 -18.24 3.24
N THR A 76 14.72 -17.65 2.06
CA THR A 76 15.17 -18.16 0.76
C THR A 76 15.61 -17.02 -0.13
N ASP A 77 16.45 -17.30 -1.11
CA ASP A 77 16.83 -16.33 -2.13
C ASP A 77 15.66 -15.85 -3.01
N GLY A 78 15.78 -14.61 -3.46
CA GLY A 78 14.90 -13.99 -4.45
C GLY A 78 14.37 -12.62 -4.03
N PRO A 79 13.66 -11.93 -4.95
CA PRO A 79 12.98 -10.67 -4.64
C PRO A 79 11.84 -10.88 -3.65
N VAL A 80 11.71 -9.98 -2.69
CA VAL A 80 10.63 -10.03 -1.70
C VAL A 80 9.32 -9.52 -2.29
N VAL A 81 8.21 -10.08 -1.85
CA VAL A 81 6.87 -9.57 -2.15
C VAL A 81 6.58 -8.37 -1.23
N LEU A 82 6.31 -7.22 -1.84
CA LEU A 82 6.06 -5.97 -1.11
C LEU A 82 4.86 -6.07 -0.16
N GLN A 83 3.81 -6.80 -0.55
CA GLN A 83 2.63 -7.01 0.29
C GLN A 83 2.95 -7.84 1.54
N ASP A 84 3.94 -8.74 1.48
CA ASP A 84 4.36 -9.52 2.64
C ASP A 84 5.17 -8.65 3.61
N ILE A 85 6.04 -7.77 3.09
CA ILE A 85 6.75 -6.76 3.92
C ILE A 85 5.74 -5.87 4.65
N LEU A 86 4.71 -5.38 3.95
CA LEU A 86 3.69 -4.53 4.58
C LEU A 86 2.97 -5.25 5.73
N ARG A 87 2.61 -6.51 5.51
CA ARG A 87 1.86 -7.31 6.48
C ARG A 87 2.69 -7.64 7.72
N VAL A 88 3.98 -7.92 7.54
CA VAL A 88 4.86 -8.41 8.60
C VAL A 88 5.60 -7.26 9.30
N CYS A 89 6.22 -6.36 8.53
CA CYS A 89 7.12 -5.33 9.03
C CYS A 89 6.47 -3.94 9.15
N GLY A 90 5.29 -3.75 8.55
CA GLY A 90 4.56 -2.49 8.58
C GLY A 90 4.93 -1.50 7.47
N ASP A 91 4.30 -0.32 7.51
CA ASP A 91 4.38 0.69 6.45
C ASP A 91 5.75 1.38 6.37
N LYS A 92 6.37 1.69 7.51
CA LYS A 92 7.69 2.34 7.57
C LYS A 92 8.78 1.49 6.90
N VAL A 93 8.87 0.21 7.28
CA VAL A 93 9.89 -0.69 6.72
C VAL A 93 9.67 -0.89 5.22
N LEU A 94 8.42 -0.99 4.77
CA LEU A 94 8.12 -1.05 3.35
C LEU A 94 8.53 0.23 2.60
N GLN A 95 8.30 1.41 3.19
CA GLN A 95 8.70 2.68 2.60
C GLN A 95 10.21 2.75 2.41
N GLU A 96 10.98 2.43 3.44
CA GLU A 96 12.45 2.39 3.38
C GLU A 96 12.93 1.38 2.34
N TYR A 97 12.34 0.18 2.31
CA TYR A 97 12.66 -0.85 1.32
C TYR A 97 12.43 -0.35 -0.12
N LEU A 98 11.27 0.26 -0.40
CA LEU A 98 10.93 0.77 -1.72
C LEU A 98 11.83 1.93 -2.16
N VAL A 99 12.15 2.87 -1.26
CA VAL A 99 13.07 3.99 -1.56
C VAL A 99 14.43 3.43 -1.94
N ASN A 100 14.97 2.50 -1.14
CA ASN A 100 16.28 1.91 -1.38
C ASN A 100 16.34 1.13 -2.71
N GLU A 101 15.37 0.25 -2.98
CA GLU A 101 15.32 -0.53 -4.23
C GLU A 101 15.23 0.37 -5.47
N VAL A 102 14.39 1.41 -5.43
CA VAL A 102 14.27 2.34 -6.56
C VAL A 102 15.56 3.15 -6.72
N GLN A 103 16.14 3.63 -5.62
CA GLN A 103 17.40 4.38 -5.65
C GLN A 103 18.57 3.56 -6.16
N GLU A 104 18.66 2.27 -5.79
CA GLU A 104 19.71 1.39 -6.31
C GLU A 104 19.66 1.29 -7.83
N VAL A 105 18.45 1.17 -8.41
CA VAL A 105 18.31 1.13 -9.87
C VAL A 105 18.76 2.44 -10.53
N TYR A 106 18.40 3.60 -9.97
CA TYR A 106 18.83 4.90 -10.50
C TYR A 106 20.34 5.14 -10.33
N ARG A 107 20.90 4.78 -9.17
CA ARG A 107 22.35 4.87 -8.89
C ARG A 107 23.16 3.99 -9.83
N LEU A 108 22.69 2.77 -10.13
CA LEU A 108 23.33 1.89 -11.12
C LEU A 108 23.34 2.48 -12.54
N GLN A 109 22.41 3.39 -12.85
CA GLN A 109 22.35 4.11 -14.12
C GLN A 109 23.07 5.46 -14.07
N GLY A 110 23.71 5.81 -12.95
CA GLY A 110 24.40 7.10 -12.77
C GLY A 110 23.48 8.30 -12.65
N VAL A 111 22.19 8.09 -12.39
CA VAL A 111 21.19 9.17 -12.24
C VAL A 111 20.98 9.47 -10.76
N ASN A 112 21.20 10.73 -10.38
CA ASN A 112 20.95 11.20 -9.02
C ASN A 112 19.53 11.78 -8.91
N ILE A 113 18.71 11.18 -8.05
CA ILE A 113 17.37 11.68 -7.69
C ILE A 113 17.29 11.84 -6.17
N ASN A 114 16.57 12.84 -5.69
CA ASN A 114 16.36 13.02 -4.26
C ASN A 114 15.25 12.08 -3.75
N ASP A 115 15.49 11.45 -2.59
CA ASP A 115 14.55 10.50 -1.95
C ASP A 115 13.15 11.07 -1.78
N LYS A 116 13.03 12.38 -1.50
CA LYS A 116 11.74 13.07 -1.31
C LYS A 116 10.77 12.84 -2.46
N HIS A 117 11.26 12.75 -3.69
CA HIS A 117 10.39 12.53 -4.85
C HIS A 117 9.81 11.12 -4.85
N ILE A 118 10.63 10.12 -4.49
CA ILE A 118 10.23 8.72 -4.41
C ILE A 118 9.28 8.52 -3.22
N GLU A 119 9.58 9.12 -2.07
CA GLU A 119 8.74 9.08 -0.88
C GLU A 119 7.33 9.63 -1.14
N ILE A 120 7.20 10.74 -1.89
CA ILE A 120 5.90 11.31 -2.25
C ILE A 120 5.08 10.31 -3.07
N ILE A 121 5.71 9.58 -3.99
CA ILE A 121 5.04 8.56 -4.79
C ILE A 121 4.61 7.38 -3.92
N ILE A 122 5.51 6.86 -3.08
CA ILE A 122 5.21 5.73 -2.17
C ILE A 122 4.09 6.10 -1.18
N ARG A 123 4.06 7.35 -0.72
CA ARG A 123 2.95 7.87 0.11
C ARG A 123 1.60 7.75 -0.60
N GLN A 124 1.54 7.98 -1.92
CA GLN A 124 0.31 7.77 -2.69
C GLN A 124 -0.04 6.28 -2.82
N MET A 125 0.96 5.40 -2.97
CA MET A 125 0.76 3.94 -3.03
C MET A 125 0.20 3.35 -1.74
N LEU A 126 0.51 3.96 -0.58
CA LEU A 126 0.05 3.55 0.76
C LEU A 126 -1.11 4.41 1.31
N LYS A 127 -1.76 5.20 0.46
CA LYS A 127 -2.82 6.13 0.87
C LYS A 127 -4.10 5.42 1.35
N LYS A 128 -4.34 4.20 0.85
CA LYS A 128 -5.57 3.44 1.11
C LYS A 128 -5.37 2.40 2.20
N ILE A 129 -6.47 2.09 2.88
CA ILE A 129 -6.58 0.98 3.82
C ILE A 129 -7.85 0.18 3.49
N ARG A 130 -7.90 -1.07 3.94
CA ARG A 130 -9.07 -1.94 3.82
C ARG A 130 -9.68 -2.17 5.20
N ILE A 131 -10.98 -1.94 5.34
CA ILE A 131 -11.71 -2.19 6.57
C ILE A 131 -11.88 -3.70 6.79
N GLU A 132 -11.53 -4.18 7.97
CA GLU A 132 -11.71 -5.57 8.39
C GLU A 132 -12.96 -5.71 9.27
N ASP A 133 -13.03 -4.90 10.32
CA ASP A 133 -14.19 -4.79 11.20
C ASP A 133 -14.67 -3.32 11.21
N PRO A 134 -15.89 -3.01 10.76
CA PRO A 134 -16.40 -1.64 10.77
C PRO A 134 -16.69 -1.10 12.17
N GLY A 135 -16.81 -1.95 13.20
CA GLY A 135 -17.21 -1.50 14.54
C GLY A 135 -18.53 -0.72 14.50
N ASP A 136 -18.56 0.44 15.18
CA ASP A 136 -19.71 1.36 15.21
C ASP A 136 -19.57 2.51 14.19
N THR A 137 -18.65 2.41 13.23
CA THR A 137 -18.46 3.43 12.18
C THR A 137 -19.46 3.25 11.04
N GLU A 138 -19.54 4.25 10.16
CA GLU A 138 -20.33 4.18 8.93
C GLU A 138 -19.64 3.36 7.80
N PHE A 139 -18.49 2.75 8.09
CA PHE A 139 -17.76 1.96 7.08
C PHE A 139 -18.41 0.59 6.85
N LEU A 140 -18.14 0.04 5.67
CA LEU A 140 -18.49 -1.34 5.33
C LEU A 140 -17.26 -2.25 5.41
N ALA A 141 -17.47 -3.51 5.81
CA ALA A 141 -16.42 -4.52 5.75
C ALA A 141 -15.88 -4.65 4.31
N MET A 142 -14.56 -4.84 4.19
CA MET A 142 -13.82 -4.90 2.91
C MET A 142 -13.80 -3.60 2.09
N GLN A 143 -14.44 -2.53 2.55
CA GLN A 143 -14.38 -1.23 1.90
C GLN A 143 -12.95 -0.69 1.89
N GLN A 144 -12.57 -0.05 0.79
CA GLN A 144 -11.30 0.67 0.69
C GLN A 144 -11.54 2.15 0.93
N VAL A 145 -10.86 2.71 1.92
CA VAL A 145 -10.98 4.12 2.30
C VAL A 145 -9.62 4.76 2.41
N ASP A 146 -9.57 6.08 2.29
CA ASP A 146 -8.36 6.84 2.56
C ASP A 146 -7.98 6.75 4.04
N LYS A 147 -6.68 6.55 4.32
CA LYS A 147 -6.14 6.43 5.69
C LYS A 147 -6.56 7.61 6.59
N TRP A 148 -6.60 8.83 6.05
CA TRP A 148 -6.98 10.02 6.80
C TRP A 148 -8.48 10.06 7.14
N LYS A 149 -9.36 9.58 6.25
CA LYS A 149 -10.81 9.50 6.51
C LYS A 149 -11.10 8.50 7.62
N PHE A 150 -10.45 7.34 7.55
CA PHE A 150 -10.53 6.33 8.60
C PHE A 150 -10.08 6.86 9.96
N GLN A 151 -8.92 7.52 10.02
CA GLN A 151 -8.41 8.10 11.27
C GLN A 151 -9.37 9.15 11.83
N LYS A 152 -9.94 10.01 10.98
CA LYS A 152 -10.90 11.03 11.38
C LYS A 152 -12.19 10.41 11.94
N GLU A 153 -12.75 9.41 11.27
CA GLU A 153 -14.00 8.78 11.71
C GLU A 153 -13.80 7.95 12.99
N ASN A 154 -12.70 7.19 13.09
CA ASN A 154 -12.37 6.48 14.33
C ASN A 154 -12.18 7.45 15.50
N ALA A 155 -11.50 8.58 15.29
CA ALA A 155 -11.36 9.60 16.34
C ALA A 155 -12.71 10.19 16.78
N ARG A 156 -13.70 10.26 15.87
CA ARG A 156 -15.07 10.70 16.20
C ARG A 156 -15.83 9.65 17.01
N ILE A 157 -15.73 8.37 16.64
CA ILE A 157 -16.40 7.26 17.34
C ILE A 157 -15.81 7.05 18.74
N ILE A 158 -14.48 7.11 18.88
CA ILE A 158 -13.81 7.01 20.19
C ILE A 158 -14.29 8.12 21.15
N LYS A 159 -14.49 9.34 20.64
CA LYS A 159 -15.04 10.46 21.43
C LYS A 159 -16.50 10.26 21.88
N LYS A 160 -17.23 9.33 21.24
CA LYS A 160 -18.59 8.95 21.58
C LYS A 160 -18.64 7.64 22.38
N ASP A 161 -17.49 7.17 22.87
CA ASP A 161 -17.34 5.90 23.59
C ASP A 161 -17.81 4.66 22.80
N GLY A 162 -17.78 4.75 21.46
CA GLY A 162 -18.11 3.64 20.57
C GLY A 162 -16.89 2.79 20.19
N LYS A 163 -17.15 1.63 19.59
CA LYS A 163 -16.11 0.71 19.10
C LYS A 163 -15.52 1.22 17.77
N PRO A 164 -14.22 1.58 17.70
CA PRO A 164 -13.61 2.04 16.46
C PRO A 164 -13.49 0.90 15.42
N ALA A 165 -13.45 1.26 14.14
CA ALA A 165 -13.21 0.30 13.08
C ALA A 165 -11.75 -0.19 13.09
N GLN A 166 -11.56 -1.46 12.72
CA GLN A 166 -10.26 -2.08 12.47
C GLN A 166 -10.02 -2.19 10.96
N ALA A 167 -8.79 -1.96 10.55
CA ALA A 167 -8.42 -1.94 9.14
C ALA A 167 -6.96 -2.35 8.94
N THR A 168 -6.67 -2.94 7.80
CA THR A 168 -5.30 -3.25 7.37
C THR A 168 -4.82 -2.29 6.28
N PRO A 169 -3.55 -1.84 6.33
CA PRO A 169 -2.95 -1.04 5.27
C PRO A 169 -3.01 -1.76 3.92
N LEU A 170 -3.25 -1.01 2.85
CA LEU A 170 -3.33 -1.56 1.50
C LEU A 170 -2.30 -0.89 0.59
N LEU A 171 -1.33 -1.67 0.11
CA LEU A 171 -0.41 -1.24 -0.93
C LEU A 171 -1.07 -1.36 -2.31
N LEU A 172 -1.17 -0.24 -3.03
CA LEU A 172 -1.65 -0.19 -4.40
C LEU A 172 -0.54 0.28 -5.33
N GLY A 173 -0.43 -0.35 -6.52
CA GLY A 173 0.38 0.18 -7.60
C GLY A 173 -0.12 1.55 -8.07
N ILE A 174 0.76 2.39 -8.63
CA ILE A 174 0.43 3.77 -9.02
C ILE A 174 -0.76 3.87 -9.99
N THR A 175 -0.91 2.93 -10.92
CA THR A 175 -2.07 2.88 -11.83
C THR A 175 -3.38 2.68 -11.05
N LYS A 176 -3.40 1.70 -10.13
CA LYS A 176 -4.59 1.40 -9.33
C LYS A 176 -4.87 2.47 -8.27
N ALA A 177 -3.84 3.07 -7.69
CA ALA A 177 -3.97 4.21 -6.78
C ALA A 177 -4.58 5.42 -7.49
N SER A 178 -4.21 5.66 -8.75
CA SER A 178 -4.74 6.76 -9.57
C SER A 178 -6.21 6.57 -9.95
N LEU A 179 -6.64 5.32 -10.23
CA LEU A 179 -8.04 4.99 -10.53
C LEU A 179 -8.96 5.03 -9.31
N THR A 180 -8.41 4.94 -8.10
CA THR A 180 -9.17 4.92 -6.83
C THR A 180 -9.22 6.28 -6.13
N THR A 181 -8.96 7.36 -6.89
CA THR A 181 -9.15 8.74 -6.43
C THR A 181 -10.63 9.05 -6.19
N GLU A 182 -10.91 10.10 -5.40
CA GLU A 182 -12.28 10.47 -5.03
C GLU A 182 -13.01 11.21 -6.14
N SER A 183 -12.30 12.06 -6.89
CA SER A 183 -12.83 12.75 -8.06
C SER A 183 -13.01 11.75 -9.20
N PHE A 184 -14.27 11.44 -9.52
CA PHE A 184 -14.58 10.57 -10.66
C PHE A 184 -14.19 11.25 -11.98
N MET A 185 -14.20 12.58 -12.06
CA MET A 185 -13.71 13.32 -13.23
C MET A 185 -12.21 13.09 -13.44
N SER A 186 -11.43 13.22 -12.37
CA SER A 186 -9.99 12.95 -12.39
C SER A 186 -9.70 11.48 -12.72
N ALA A 187 -10.44 10.53 -12.15
CA ALA A 187 -10.30 9.10 -12.45
C ALA A 187 -10.63 8.78 -13.92
N ALA A 188 -11.76 9.29 -14.43
CA ALA A 188 -12.24 9.04 -15.79
C ALA A 188 -11.31 9.63 -16.87
N SER A 189 -10.57 10.71 -16.53
CA SER A 189 -9.56 11.31 -17.41
C SER A 189 -8.29 10.47 -17.58
N PHE A 190 -8.05 9.51 -16.69
CA PHE A 190 -6.84 8.68 -16.74
C PHE A 190 -7.04 7.44 -17.62
N GLN A 191 -7.90 6.50 -17.20
CA GLN A 191 -8.23 5.26 -17.91
C GLN A 191 -9.65 4.79 -17.54
N GLU A 192 -10.16 3.77 -18.25
CA GLU A 192 -11.41 3.07 -17.91
C GLU A 192 -12.67 3.96 -17.81
N THR A 193 -12.74 5.00 -18.64
CA THR A 193 -13.77 6.06 -18.62
C THR A 193 -15.20 5.52 -18.51
N THR A 194 -15.57 4.52 -19.33
CA THR A 194 -16.92 3.92 -19.30
C THR A 194 -17.26 3.33 -17.95
N ARG A 195 -16.33 2.59 -17.33
CA ARG A 195 -16.54 1.94 -16.03
C ARG A 195 -16.70 2.98 -14.92
N VAL A 196 -15.81 3.98 -14.89
CA VAL A 196 -15.79 5.04 -13.88
C VAL A 196 -17.08 5.88 -13.93
N LEU A 197 -17.50 6.30 -15.13
CA LEU A 197 -18.72 7.12 -15.28
C LEU A 197 -20.00 6.34 -14.96
N THR A 198 -20.06 5.05 -15.33
CA THR A 198 -21.22 4.19 -15.00
C THR A 198 -21.36 4.02 -13.49
N GLU A 199 -20.26 3.76 -12.79
CA GLU A 199 -20.26 3.63 -11.33
C GLU A 199 -20.68 4.96 -10.66
N ALA A 200 -20.14 6.08 -11.13
CA ALA A 200 -20.46 7.40 -10.61
C ALA A 200 -21.95 7.76 -10.82
N ALA A 201 -22.49 7.48 -12.00
CA ALA A 201 -23.91 7.72 -12.31
C ALA A 201 -24.83 6.84 -11.45
N THR A 202 -24.53 5.54 -11.33
CA THR A 202 -25.34 4.60 -10.55
C THR A 202 -25.33 4.92 -9.05
N SER A 203 -24.22 5.43 -8.54
CA SER A 203 -24.08 5.84 -7.14
C SER A 203 -24.49 7.28 -6.86
N GLY A 204 -24.85 8.07 -7.88
CA GLY A 204 -25.16 9.49 -7.73
C GLY A 204 -23.99 10.31 -7.17
N LYS A 205 -22.74 9.91 -7.44
CA LYS A 205 -21.54 10.60 -6.94
C LYS A 205 -21.50 12.05 -7.42
N ARG A 206 -21.07 12.94 -6.52
CA ARG A 206 -20.79 14.35 -6.81
C ARG A 206 -19.29 14.60 -6.68
N ASP A 207 -18.75 15.41 -7.57
CA ASP A 207 -17.34 15.83 -7.53
C ASP A 207 -17.25 17.20 -6.85
N GLU A 208 -16.44 17.30 -5.80
CA GLU A 208 -16.30 18.55 -5.01
C GLU A 208 -15.19 19.47 -5.55
N LEU A 209 -14.48 19.06 -6.62
CA LEU A 209 -13.46 19.85 -7.30
C LEU A 209 -12.30 20.32 -6.40
N PHE A 210 -11.81 19.49 -5.48
CA PHE A 210 -10.67 19.82 -4.61
C PHE A 210 -9.29 19.55 -5.22
N GLY A 211 -9.24 18.84 -6.34
CA GLY A 211 -8.04 18.40 -7.03
C GLY A 211 -7.63 19.30 -8.19
N LEU A 212 -6.47 19.00 -8.78
CA LEU A 212 -5.91 19.82 -9.86
C LEU A 212 -6.61 19.54 -11.20
N LYS A 213 -6.79 18.26 -11.56
CA LYS A 213 -7.26 17.86 -12.89
C LYS A 213 -8.72 18.24 -13.14
N GLU A 214 -9.60 17.94 -12.19
CA GLU A 214 -11.01 18.35 -12.24
C GLU A 214 -11.19 19.87 -12.43
N ASN A 215 -10.45 20.72 -11.72
CA ASN A 215 -10.52 22.17 -11.92
C ASN A 215 -10.03 22.58 -13.30
N ILE A 216 -8.95 21.98 -13.82
CA ILE A 216 -8.49 22.23 -15.20
C ILE A 216 -9.56 21.85 -16.22
N ILE A 217 -10.21 20.69 -16.05
CA ILE A 217 -11.24 20.18 -16.98
C ILE A 217 -12.44 21.13 -17.03
N VAL A 218 -12.85 21.69 -15.89
CA VAL A 218 -13.98 22.61 -15.80
C VAL A 218 -13.60 24.06 -16.16
N GLY A 219 -12.30 24.39 -16.20
CA GLY A 219 -11.80 25.74 -16.49
C GLY A 219 -11.70 26.65 -15.27
N HIS A 220 -11.64 26.10 -14.06
CA HIS A 220 -11.39 26.83 -12.83
C HIS A 220 -9.89 26.98 -12.53
N LEU A 221 -9.55 27.98 -11.70
CA LEU A 221 -8.20 28.08 -11.15
C LEU A 221 -7.88 26.82 -10.32
N ILE A 222 -6.68 26.28 -10.46
CA ILE A 222 -6.25 25.11 -9.70
C ILE A 222 -6.01 25.47 -8.21
N PRO A 223 -6.24 24.54 -7.28
CA PRO A 223 -5.97 24.70 -5.85
C PRO A 223 -4.47 24.57 -5.52
N ALA A 224 -3.60 25.19 -6.33
CA ALA A 224 -2.15 25.24 -6.16
C ALA A 224 -1.58 26.54 -6.73
N GLY A 225 -0.36 26.90 -6.32
CA GLY A 225 0.30 28.12 -6.79
C GLY A 225 -0.52 29.37 -6.49
N THR A 226 -0.75 30.21 -7.51
CA THR A 226 -1.52 31.45 -7.39
C THR A 226 -3.01 31.23 -7.09
N GLY A 227 -3.59 30.11 -7.54
CA GLY A 227 -4.98 29.77 -7.29
C GLY A 227 -5.26 29.28 -5.87
N PHE A 228 -4.22 28.92 -5.10
CA PHE A 228 -4.38 28.38 -3.75
C PHE A 228 -5.11 29.35 -2.80
N ARG A 229 -4.86 30.66 -2.90
CA ARG A 229 -5.52 31.66 -2.04
C ARG A 229 -7.04 31.69 -2.26
N ALA A 230 -7.48 31.68 -3.52
CA ALA A 230 -8.89 31.69 -3.87
C ALA A 230 -9.65 30.45 -3.35
N HIS A 231 -8.98 29.29 -3.30
CA HIS A 231 -9.56 28.05 -2.75
C HIS A 231 -9.55 27.99 -1.22
N ARG A 232 -8.59 28.65 -0.57
CA ARG A 232 -8.50 28.69 0.90
C ARG A 232 -9.46 29.71 1.51
N ASP A 233 -9.59 30.86 0.88
CA ASP A 233 -10.30 32.02 1.41
C ASP A 233 -11.76 32.05 0.89
N ILE A 234 -12.43 30.88 0.86
CA ILE A 234 -13.85 30.77 0.49
C ILE A 234 -14.68 31.14 1.72
N GLU A 235 -15.35 32.30 1.68
CA GLU A 235 -16.33 32.68 2.70
C GLU A 235 -17.60 31.85 2.55
N LEU A 236 -17.93 31.08 3.59
CA LEU A 236 -19.20 30.36 3.69
C LEU A 236 -20.33 31.37 3.90
N THR A 237 -20.97 31.79 2.82
CA THR A 237 -22.25 32.51 2.91
C THR A 237 -23.33 31.51 3.28
N LYS A 238 -23.88 31.63 4.50
CA LYS A 238 -25.12 30.92 4.85
C LYS A 238 -26.22 31.46 3.96
N LYS A 239 -26.89 30.58 3.22
CA LYS A 239 -28.19 30.90 2.64
C LYS A 239 -29.18 31.12 3.78
N GLU A 240 -29.72 32.33 3.86
CA GLU A 240 -30.94 32.65 4.63
C GLU A 240 -32.14 31.85 4.12
#